data_AF-A0A8T5GSB9-F1
#
_entry.id   AF-A0A8T5GSB9-F1
#
_cell.length_a   1.000
_cell.length_b   1.000
_cell.length_c   1.000
_cell.angle_alpha   90.00
_cell.angle_beta   90.00
_cell.angle_gamma   90.00
#
_symmetry.space_group_name_H-M   'P 1'
#
loop_
_entity.id
_entity.type
_entity.pdbx_description
1 polymer ?
#
loop_
_entity_poly.entity_id
_entity_poly.type
_entity_poly.pdbx_seq_one_letter_code
_entity_poly.pdbx_strand_id
1 'polypeptide(L)'
;MNFRWRENPTVVAQYMLGKNIPEQAEVTLKPNEICVVLENGKVVGSVSQQHMEVSPEMGLFGRMLGKKNPHRAFMFCFTGPHLIMVQVRGQSDAGEEINCLVNINVEITRESAPRLVTYPAKGTLTVKSGDIAET
;
A
#
# COMPACT_ATOMS: atom_id res chain seq x y z
N MET A 1 -14.78 -16.06 5.88
CA MET A 1 -14.95 -15.51 4.51
C MET A 1 -13.63 -14.87 4.11
N ASN A 2 -13.04 -15.23 2.97
CA ASN A 2 -11.71 -14.72 2.60
C ASN A 2 -11.84 -13.33 1.99
N PHE A 3 -11.29 -12.31 2.65
CA PHE A 3 -11.30 -10.96 2.12
C PHE A 3 -10.19 -10.77 1.09
N ARG A 4 -10.55 -10.23 -0.07
CA ARG A 4 -9.63 -9.92 -1.15
C ARG A 4 -9.57 -8.42 -1.36
N TRP A 5 -8.45 -7.82 -0.99
CA TRP A 5 -8.25 -6.38 -1.17
C TRP A 5 -7.96 -6.01 -2.63
N ARG A 6 -7.52 -6.96 -3.47
CA ARG A 6 -7.09 -6.69 -4.86
C ARG A 6 -7.74 -7.63 -5.87
N GLU A 7 -8.53 -7.05 -6.78
CA GLU A 7 -9.17 -7.77 -7.88
C GLU A 7 -8.59 -7.41 -9.26
N ASN A 8 -8.05 -6.20 -9.39
CA ASN A 8 -7.45 -5.72 -10.64
C ASN A 8 -5.92 -5.77 -10.56
N PRO A 9 -5.23 -6.41 -11.53
CA PRO A 9 -3.77 -6.54 -11.53
C PRO A 9 -3.03 -5.20 -11.65
N THR A 10 -3.66 -4.15 -12.18
CA THR A 10 -3.07 -2.80 -12.30
C THR A 10 -3.03 -2.04 -10.98
N VAL A 11 -3.81 -2.47 -9.99
CA VAL A 11 -3.78 -1.90 -8.64
C VAL A 11 -2.54 -2.42 -7.93
N VAL A 12 -1.72 -1.50 -7.42
CA VAL A 12 -0.48 -1.80 -6.72
C VAL A 12 -0.60 -1.55 -5.22
N ALA A 13 -1.49 -0.63 -4.81
CA ALA A 13 -1.84 -0.43 -3.41
C ALA A 13 -3.27 0.07 -3.24
N GLN A 14 -3.87 -0.20 -2.09
CA GLN A 14 -5.21 0.27 -1.75
C GLN A 14 -5.33 0.61 -0.26
N TYR A 15 -5.81 1.83 -0.02
CA TYR A 15 -6.18 2.32 1.30
C TYR A 15 -7.64 2.00 1.61
N MET A 16 -7.88 1.42 2.78
CA MET A 16 -9.21 1.05 3.24
C MET A 16 -9.41 1.44 4.70
N LEU A 17 -10.55 2.05 5.01
CA LEU A 17 -11.00 2.21 6.39
C LEU A 17 -11.43 0.86 6.93
N GLY A 18 -11.13 0.57 8.20
CA GLY A 18 -11.48 -0.72 8.82
C GLY A 18 -12.98 -1.02 8.76
N LYS A 19 -13.84 0.01 8.87
CA LYS A 19 -15.31 -0.13 8.72
C LYS A 19 -15.77 -0.62 7.33
N ASN A 20 -14.91 -0.55 6.32
CA ASN A 20 -15.20 -1.01 4.97
C ASN A 20 -14.71 -2.44 4.72
N ILE A 21 -14.03 -3.06 5.69
CA ILE A 21 -13.66 -4.47 5.65
C ILE A 21 -14.74 -5.24 6.41
N PRO A 22 -15.29 -6.33 5.85
CA PRO A 22 -16.31 -7.12 6.53
C PRO A 22 -15.86 -7.54 7.93
N GLU A 23 -16.77 -7.43 8.90
CA GLU A 23 -16.51 -7.92 10.26
C GLU A 23 -16.20 -9.43 10.22
N GLN A 24 -15.27 -9.88 11.06
CA GLN A 24 -14.79 -11.28 11.09
C GLN A 24 -14.13 -11.76 9.78
N ALA A 25 -13.75 -10.85 8.87
CA ALA A 25 -12.92 -11.20 7.75
C ALA A 25 -11.53 -11.63 8.23
N GLU A 26 -11.10 -12.79 7.75
CA GLU A 26 -9.69 -13.17 7.78
C GLU A 26 -9.02 -12.55 6.55
N VAL A 27 -8.00 -11.73 6.79
CA VAL A 27 -7.15 -11.19 5.74
C VAL A 27 -5.88 -12.02 5.68
N THR A 28 -5.80 -12.85 4.66
CA THR A 28 -4.60 -13.62 4.36
C THR A 28 -3.76 -12.87 3.35
N LEU A 29 -2.58 -12.41 3.76
CA LEU A 29 -1.61 -11.79 2.87
C LEU A 29 -0.78 -12.85 2.16
N LYS A 30 -0.65 -12.72 0.84
CA LYS A 30 0.27 -13.56 0.06
C LYS A 30 1.74 -13.16 0.34
N PRO A 31 2.71 -14.00 -0.07
CA PRO A 31 4.14 -13.69 0.07
C PRO A 31 4.59 -12.35 -0.51
N ASN A 32 3.91 -11.88 -1.54
CA ASN A 32 4.14 -10.62 -2.25
C ASN A 32 3.11 -9.54 -1.90
N GLU A 33 2.52 -9.61 -0.71
CA GLU A 33 1.59 -8.62 -0.20
C GLU A 33 2.03 -8.13 1.18
N ILE A 34 1.88 -6.83 1.40
CA ILE A 34 2.16 -6.15 2.66
C ILE A 34 0.90 -5.39 3.06
N CYS A 35 0.62 -5.35 4.36
CA CYS A 35 -0.39 -4.48 4.94
C CYS A 35 0.26 -3.51 5.92
N VAL A 36 0.13 -2.22 5.68
CA VAL A 36 0.48 -1.18 6.66
C VAL A 36 -0.77 -0.85 7.46
N VAL A 37 -0.64 -0.91 8.79
CA VAL A 37 -1.74 -0.65 9.72
C VAL A 37 -1.62 0.76 10.25
N LEU A 38 -2.73 1.50 10.18
CA LEU A 38 -2.85 2.83 10.73
C LEU A 38 -3.87 2.86 11.86
N GLU A 39 -3.54 3.56 12.94
CA GLU A 39 -4.47 3.89 14.01
C GLU A 39 -4.51 5.41 14.20
N ASN A 40 -5.71 5.98 14.10
CA ASN A 40 -5.93 7.43 14.22
C ASN A 40 -5.00 8.24 13.28
N GLY A 41 -4.80 7.75 12.05
CA GLY A 41 -3.96 8.39 11.03
C GLY A 41 -2.45 8.19 11.19
N LYS A 42 -1.98 7.47 12.20
CA LYS A 42 -0.55 7.17 12.41
C LYS A 42 -0.24 5.73 12.02
N VAL A 43 0.87 5.51 11.34
CA VAL A 43 1.38 4.15 11.08
C VAL A 43 1.82 3.53 12.40
N VAL A 44 1.23 2.40 12.77
CA VAL A 44 1.56 1.64 13.98
C VAL A 44 2.36 0.37 13.68
N GLY A 45 2.39 -0.05 12.41
CA GLY A 45 3.19 -1.17 11.98
C GLY A 45 2.89 -1.59 10.54
N SER A 46 3.65 -2.57 10.07
CA SER A 46 3.43 -3.25 8.80
C SER A 46 3.48 -4.75 9.03
N VAL A 47 2.70 -5.52 8.28
CA VAL A 47 2.64 -6.98 8.36
C VAL A 47 2.88 -7.55 6.96
N SER A 48 3.67 -8.60 6.89
CA SER A 48 3.99 -9.35 5.67
C SER A 48 3.95 -10.83 6.02
N GLN A 49 3.34 -11.67 5.18
CA GLN A 49 3.31 -13.14 5.35
C GLN A 49 2.78 -13.62 6.72
N GLN A 50 1.63 -13.10 7.16
CA GLN A 50 0.92 -13.60 8.34
C GLN A 50 -0.59 -13.59 8.11
N HIS A 51 -1.28 -14.55 8.72
CA HIS A 51 -2.74 -14.55 8.82
C HIS A 51 -3.14 -13.43 9.78
N MET A 52 -3.86 -12.42 9.28
CA MET A 52 -4.37 -11.32 10.08
C MET A 52 -5.88 -11.46 10.25
N GLU A 53 -6.34 -11.68 11.47
CA GLU A 53 -7.75 -11.53 11.80
C GLU A 53 -8.09 -10.04 11.86
N VAL A 54 -9.09 -9.60 11.08
CA VAL A 54 -9.50 -8.18 11.04
C VAL A 54 -10.55 -7.83 12.11
N SER A 55 -10.96 -8.79 12.93
CA SER A 55 -11.74 -8.52 14.15
C SER A 55 -10.95 -8.91 15.40
N PRO A 56 -10.95 -8.08 16.46
CA PRO A 56 -9.98 -8.17 17.53
C PRO A 56 -10.54 -8.99 18.70
N GLU A 57 -10.06 -10.20 18.89
CA GLU A 57 -9.81 -10.62 20.27
C GLU A 57 -8.48 -10.05 20.72
N MET A 58 -8.49 -9.44 21.90
CA MET A 58 -7.38 -8.73 22.52
C MET A 58 -6.16 -9.66 22.72
N GLY A 59 -5.38 -9.92 21.67
CA GLY A 59 -4.43 -11.03 21.66
C GLY A 59 -2.95 -10.65 21.67
N LEU A 60 -2.53 -9.65 20.90
CA LEU A 60 -1.10 -9.33 20.76
C LEU A 60 -0.71 -7.87 21.08
N PHE A 61 -1.69 -6.96 21.21
CA PHE A 61 -1.48 -5.54 21.55
C PHE A 61 -2.30 -5.09 22.78
N GLY A 62 -2.86 -6.04 23.54
CA GLY A 62 -3.91 -5.82 24.54
C GLY A 62 -3.54 -5.14 25.87
N ARG A 63 -2.46 -4.33 25.97
CA ARG A 63 -2.09 -3.68 27.24
C ARG A 63 -1.61 -2.24 27.11
N MET A 64 -2.39 -1.39 26.47
CA MET A 64 -2.28 0.07 26.71
C MET A 64 -3.65 0.70 26.87
N LEU A 65 -4.13 0.68 28.12
CA LEU A 65 -5.10 1.59 28.73
C LEU A 65 -6.30 2.06 27.88
N GLY A 66 -7.45 1.40 28.05
CA GLY A 66 -8.74 2.06 28.31
C GLY A 66 -9.24 3.13 27.33
N LYS A 67 -8.87 3.08 26.04
CA LYS A 67 -9.35 4.04 25.04
C LYS A 67 -10.17 3.35 23.97
N LYS A 68 -11.28 4.02 23.58
CA LYS A 68 -12.20 3.68 22.47
C LYS A 68 -11.48 2.95 21.34
N ASN A 69 -12.10 1.90 20.78
CA ASN A 69 -11.60 1.17 19.61
C ASN A 69 -10.96 2.15 18.61
N PRO A 70 -9.65 2.06 18.34
CA PRO A 70 -8.98 3.05 17.50
C PRO A 70 -9.60 3.04 16.11
N HIS A 71 -9.73 4.22 15.49
CA HIS A 71 -10.13 4.29 14.08
C HIS A 71 -9.00 3.71 13.24
N ARG A 72 -9.16 2.45 12.83
CA ARG A 72 -8.20 1.71 12.04
C ARG A 72 -8.39 1.94 10.55
N ALA A 73 -7.28 2.02 9.85
CA ALA A 73 -7.21 1.94 8.41
C ALA A 73 -6.03 1.08 7.98
N PHE A 74 -6.10 0.58 6.76
CA PHE A 74 -5.15 -0.39 6.21
C PHE A 74 -4.70 0.10 4.84
N MET A 75 -3.39 0.10 4.60
CA MET A 75 -2.82 0.28 3.27
C MET A 75 -2.25 -1.07 2.84
N PHE A 76 -2.99 -1.76 1.99
CA PHE A 76 -2.53 -3.00 1.37
C PHE A 76 -1.70 -2.66 0.14
N CYS A 77 -0.60 -3.37 -0.09
CA CYS A 77 0.18 -3.20 -1.30
C CYS A 77 0.78 -4.53 -1.79
N PHE A 78 0.89 -4.61 -3.10
CA PHE A 78 1.58 -5.69 -3.81
C PHE A 78 3.05 -5.30 -3.95
N THR A 79 3.98 -6.19 -3.60
CA THR A 79 5.42 -5.87 -3.54
C THR A 79 6.05 -5.69 -4.92
N GLY A 80 5.41 -6.22 -5.98
CA GLY A 80 5.94 -6.16 -7.33
C GLY A 80 6.80 -7.37 -7.70
N PRO A 81 7.69 -7.26 -8.70
CA PRO A 81 8.08 -6.02 -9.37
C PRO A 81 6.96 -5.39 -10.20
N HIS A 82 6.94 -4.06 -10.24
CA HIS A 82 6.01 -3.25 -11.03
C HIS A 82 6.77 -2.59 -12.18
N LEU A 83 6.36 -2.85 -13.41
CA LEU A 83 6.93 -2.18 -14.57
C LEU A 83 6.31 -0.79 -14.72
N ILE A 84 7.15 0.23 -14.68
CA ILE A 84 6.78 1.64 -14.87
C ILE A 84 7.48 2.15 -16.11
N MET A 85 6.72 2.78 -17.01
CA MET A 85 7.26 3.41 -18.21
C MET A 85 7.32 4.91 -17.99
N VAL A 86 8.51 5.49 -18.06
CA VAL A 86 8.75 6.92 -17.86
C VAL A 86 9.28 7.52 -19.16
N GLN A 87 8.65 8.59 -19.63
CA GLN A 87 9.17 9.36 -20.75
C GLN A 87 10.27 10.29 -20.25
N VAL A 88 11.47 10.15 -20.80
CA VAL A 88 12.59 11.06 -20.54
C VAL A 88 12.74 11.99 -21.74
N ARG A 89 12.65 13.30 -21.48
CA ARG A 89 12.90 14.35 -22.45
C ARG A 89 13.95 15.29 -21.92
N GLY A 90 14.90 15.68 -22.76
CA GLY A 90 15.96 16.60 -22.38
C GLY A 90 16.83 16.98 -23.56
N GLN A 91 17.93 17.66 -23.26
CA GLN A 91 18.98 17.99 -24.21
C GLN A 91 20.31 17.60 -23.60
N SER A 92 21.21 16.99 -24.38
CA SER A 92 22.56 16.69 -23.94
C SER A 92 23.41 17.96 -23.88
N ASP A 93 24.53 17.92 -23.16
CA ASP A 93 25.49 19.04 -23.12
C ASP A 93 26.06 19.39 -24.50
N ALA A 94 25.99 18.46 -25.46
CA ALA A 94 26.38 18.66 -26.86
C ALA A 94 25.25 19.25 -27.74
N GLY A 95 24.07 19.51 -27.17
CA GLY A 95 22.93 20.11 -27.85
C GLY A 95 21.96 19.11 -28.51
N GLU A 96 22.18 17.81 -28.38
CA GLU A 96 21.33 16.78 -28.97
C GLU A 96 20.02 16.62 -28.16
N GLU A 97 18.89 16.47 -28.85
CA GLU A 97 17.62 16.18 -28.19
C GLU A 97 17.59 14.73 -27.70
N ILE A 98 17.26 14.56 -26.42
CA ILE A 98 16.97 13.26 -25.80
C ILE A 98 15.47 13.13 -25.71
N ASN A 99 14.91 12.09 -26.33
CA ASN A 99 13.49 11.76 -26.23
C ASN A 99 13.33 10.23 -26.26
N CYS A 100 13.22 9.61 -25.09
CA CYS A 100 13.18 8.16 -24.97
C CYS A 100 12.18 7.69 -23.91
N LEU A 101 11.81 6.42 -24.00
CA LEU A 101 10.99 5.72 -23.02
C LEU A 101 11.89 4.80 -22.19
N VAL A 102 11.86 4.95 -20.87
CA VAL A 102 12.61 4.13 -19.93
C VAL A 102 11.66 3.21 -19.17
N ASN A 103 12.00 1.93 -19.15
CA ASN A 103 11.31 0.91 -18.36
C ASN A 103 12.02 0.74 -17.02
N ILE A 104 11.31 1.01 -15.93
CA ILE A 104 11.82 0.90 -14.56
C ILE A 104 11.04 -0.21 -13.84
N ASN A 105 11.75 -1.17 -13.29
CA ASN A 105 11.15 -2.13 -12.36
C ASN A 105 11.20 -1.56 -10.94
N VAL A 106 10.05 -1.37 -10.34
CA VAL A 106 9.91 -0.85 -8.97
C VAL A 106 9.38 -1.93 -8.06
N GLU A 107 10.03 -2.11 -6.91
CA GLU A 107 9.58 -3.00 -5.85
C GLU A 107 9.17 -2.18 -4.62
N ILE A 108 8.08 -2.60 -4.00
CA ILE A 108 7.60 -2.07 -2.73
C ILE A 108 8.06 -3.02 -1.64
N THR A 109 8.91 -2.53 -0.75
CA THR A 109 9.43 -3.27 0.40
C THR A 109 8.62 -2.92 1.65
N ARG A 110 8.86 -3.65 2.73
CA ARG A 110 8.22 -3.38 4.03
C ARG A 110 8.60 -2.00 4.59
N GLU A 111 9.82 -1.55 4.29
CA GLU A 111 10.36 -0.26 4.71
C GLU A 111 9.79 0.90 3.88
N SER A 112 9.51 0.68 2.59
CA SER A 112 8.96 1.71 1.71
C SER A 112 7.43 1.77 1.71
N ALA A 113 6.73 0.67 2.01
CA ALA A 113 5.27 0.58 2.02
C ALA A 113 4.56 1.66 2.86
N PRO A 114 5.05 2.06 4.06
CA PRO A 114 4.42 3.14 4.84
C PRO A 114 4.36 4.48 4.11
N ARG A 115 5.27 4.74 3.16
CA ARG A 115 5.30 5.99 2.39
C ARG A 115 4.11 6.11 1.45
N LEU A 116 3.47 5.00 1.09
CA LEU A 116 2.26 4.99 0.26
C LEU A 116 1.07 5.68 0.93
N VAL A 117 1.09 5.87 2.26
CA VAL A 117 0.06 6.64 3.00
C VAL A 117 -0.03 8.10 2.53
N THR A 118 0.98 8.60 1.83
CA THR A 118 0.92 9.93 1.19
C THR A 118 -0.14 10.02 0.08
N TYR A 119 -0.48 8.92 -0.60
CA TYR A 119 -1.53 8.89 -1.64
C TYR A 119 -2.93 9.20 -1.09
N PRO A 120 -3.45 8.50 -0.05
CA PRO A 120 -4.76 8.82 0.50
C PRO A 120 -4.79 10.21 1.14
N ALA A 121 -3.66 10.75 1.61
CA ALA A 121 -3.59 12.15 2.06
C ALA A 121 -3.83 13.16 0.91
N LYS A 122 -3.58 12.76 -0.34
CA LYS A 122 -3.89 13.52 -1.57
C LYS A 122 -5.23 13.13 -2.20
N GLY A 123 -6.03 12.26 -1.56
CA GLY A 123 -7.32 11.79 -2.06
C GLY A 123 -7.26 10.53 -2.94
N THR A 124 -6.08 9.97 -3.19
CA THR A 124 -5.91 8.74 -4.00
C THR A 124 -5.97 7.51 -3.10
N LEU A 125 -7.12 6.83 -3.08
CA LEU A 125 -7.34 5.65 -2.24
C LEU A 125 -6.89 4.34 -2.91
N THR A 126 -6.86 4.30 -4.23
CA THR A 126 -6.40 3.16 -5.03
C THR A 126 -5.24 3.64 -5.88
N VAL A 127 -4.06 3.07 -5.66
CA VAL A 127 -2.83 3.39 -6.38
C VAL A 127 -2.63 2.33 -7.46
N LYS A 128 -2.35 2.77 -8.67
CA LYS A 128 -1.98 1.97 -9.84
C LYS A 128 -0.53 2.26 -10.23
N SER A 129 0.06 1.40 -11.05
CA SER A 129 1.44 1.58 -11.51
C SER A 129 1.67 2.93 -12.22
N GLY A 130 0.66 3.43 -12.94
CA GLY A 130 0.71 4.75 -13.60
C GLY A 130 0.81 5.91 -12.61
N ASP A 131 0.14 5.82 -11.46
CA ASP A 131 0.17 6.88 -10.44
C ASP A 131 1.57 7.05 -9.83
N ILE A 132 2.38 5.99 -9.82
CA ILE A 132 3.79 6.04 -9.39
C ILE A 132 4.65 6.81 -10.41
N ALA A 133 4.33 6.75 -11.70
CA ALA A 133 5.08 7.44 -12.75
C ALA A 133 4.89 8.97 -12.71
N GLU A 134 3.78 9.43 -12.11
CA GLU A 134 3.36 10.83 -12.09
C GLU A 134 3.77 11.58 -10.79
N THR A 135 4.48 10.91 -9.88
CA THR A 135 4.87 11.50 -8.57
C THR A 135 6.13 12.34 -8.66
#